data_AF-A0A9E5VZS6-F1
#
_entry.id   AF-A0A9E5VZS6-F1
#
_cell.length_a   1.000
_cell.length_b   1.000
_cell.length_c   1.000
_cell.angle_alpha   90.00
_cell.angle_beta   90.00
_cell.angle_gamma   90.00
#
_symmetry.space_group_name_H-M   'P 1'
#
loop_
_entity.id
_entity.type
_entity.pdbx_description
1 polymer ?
#
loop_
_entity_poly.entity_id
_entity_poly.type
_entity_poly.pdbx_seq_one_letter_code
_entity_poly.pdbx_strand_id
1 'polypeptide(L)'
;MKRRDAAERYFYGTNDNDEDSVVYYLNERISSAGNLLIIARRYLSENDKLITDVSQSCEKLEKADDPKGKYEYNEKLTESCDALIGQLKLQNLSSTDKSFLDGIKADMDSSLQIMGHLEYNTTAAQFNALLGKFPTNIVRLYTFVRPLTLFDY
;
A
#
# COMPACT_ATOMS: atom_id res chain seq x y z
N MET A 1 19.55 7.69 -15.11
CA MET A 1 19.91 6.67 -14.09
C MET A 1 19.60 7.21 -12.70
N LYS A 2 20.38 8.14 -12.12
CA LYS A 2 20.17 8.69 -10.75
C LYS A 2 18.73 8.95 -10.27
N ARG A 3 17.84 9.53 -11.11
CA ARG A 3 16.43 9.80 -10.71
C ARG A 3 15.53 8.56 -10.72
N ARG A 4 15.79 7.62 -11.62
CA ARG A 4 15.09 6.33 -11.61
C ARG A 4 15.48 5.56 -10.35
N ASP A 5 16.78 5.48 -10.07
CA ASP A 5 17.31 4.83 -8.88
C ASP A 5 16.75 5.46 -7.60
N ALA A 6 16.58 6.79 -7.56
CA ALA A 6 15.95 7.48 -6.44
C ALA A 6 14.44 7.14 -6.30
N ALA A 7 13.68 7.12 -7.39
CA ALA A 7 12.27 6.71 -7.33
C ALA A 7 12.12 5.24 -6.91
N GLU A 8 12.96 4.35 -7.42
CA GLU A 8 12.98 2.94 -6.99
C GLU A 8 13.31 2.82 -5.50
N ARG A 9 14.21 3.65 -4.96
CA ARG A 9 14.48 3.72 -3.50
C ARG A 9 13.30 4.17 -2.66
N TYR A 10 12.62 5.26 -3.04
CA TYR A 10 11.43 5.70 -2.31
C TYR A 10 10.30 4.66 -2.35
N PHE A 11 10.24 3.87 -3.42
CA PHE A 11 9.21 2.86 -3.58
C PHE A 11 9.54 1.56 -2.84
N TYR A 12 10.70 0.97 -3.12
CA TYR A 12 11.08 -0.38 -2.68
C TYR A 12 12.00 -0.39 -1.46
N GLY A 13 12.60 0.74 -1.07
CA GLY A 13 13.61 0.80 -0.01
C GLY A 13 15.04 0.62 -0.53
N THR A 14 15.97 0.38 0.39
CA THR A 14 17.38 0.08 0.08
C THR A 14 17.81 -1.18 0.80
N ASN A 15 18.72 -1.95 0.21
CA ASN A 15 19.24 -3.19 0.82
C ASN A 15 19.81 -3.03 2.25
N ASP A 16 20.13 -1.81 2.68
CA ASP A 16 20.67 -1.51 4.01
C ASP A 16 19.60 -1.04 5.01
N ASN A 17 18.47 -0.50 4.52
CA ASN A 17 17.28 -0.21 5.31
C ASN A 17 16.07 0.00 4.37
N ASP A 18 15.05 -0.85 4.50
CA ASP A 18 13.77 -0.74 3.77
C ASP A 18 12.73 0.09 4.55
N GLU A 19 13.06 0.49 5.78
CA GLU A 19 12.28 1.44 6.58
C GLU A 19 12.07 2.73 5.76
N ASP A 20 10.87 3.31 5.88
CA ASP A 20 10.45 4.53 5.17
C ASP A 20 10.26 4.44 3.64
N SER A 21 9.98 3.24 3.12
CA SER A 21 9.55 3.04 1.72
C SER A 21 8.04 2.87 1.56
N VAL A 22 7.52 3.11 0.34
CA VAL A 22 6.11 2.83 0.03
C VAL A 22 5.77 1.36 0.31
N VAL A 23 6.62 0.43 -0.13
CA VAL A 23 6.40 -1.01 0.08
C VAL A 23 6.42 -1.37 1.58
N TYR A 24 7.30 -0.77 2.37
CA TYR A 24 7.33 -0.97 3.82
C TYR A 24 5.99 -0.61 4.46
N TYR A 25 5.47 0.60 4.19
CA TYR A 25 4.18 1.03 4.76
C TYR A 25 2.98 0.25 4.21
N LEU A 26 3.05 -0.28 2.99
CA LEU A 26 2.04 -1.22 2.50
C LEU A 26 2.05 -2.54 3.28
N ASN A 27 3.23 -3.05 3.62
CA ASN A 27 3.37 -4.24 4.45
C ASN A 27 2.88 -4.01 5.89
N GLU A 28 3.14 -2.83 6.47
CA GLU A 28 2.57 -2.43 7.76
C GLU A 28 1.03 -2.43 7.72
N ARG A 29 0.43 -1.94 6.64
CA ARG A 29 -1.03 -1.97 6.46
C ARG A 29 -1.58 -3.40 6.32
N ILE A 30 -0.87 -4.30 5.63
CA ILE A 30 -1.22 -5.73 5.59
C ILE A 30 -1.15 -6.35 6.98
N SER A 31 -0.11 -6.03 7.76
CA SER A 31 0.07 -6.51 9.14
C SER A 31 -1.09 -6.06 10.04
N SER A 32 -1.44 -4.77 9.99
CA SER A 32 -2.58 -4.20 10.70
C SER A 32 -3.91 -4.84 10.28
N ALA A 33 -4.09 -5.15 8.99
CA ALA A 33 -5.26 -5.89 8.52
C ALA A 33 -5.30 -7.34 9.03
N GLY A 34 -4.14 -8.00 9.14
CA GLY A 34 -4.01 -9.30 9.81
C GLY A 34 -4.49 -9.25 11.26
N ASN A 35 -4.11 -8.21 12.01
CA ASN A 35 -4.57 -7.99 13.37
C ASN A 35 -6.09 -7.75 13.44
N LEU A 36 -6.65 -7.01 12.47
CA LEU A 36 -8.10 -6.81 12.36
C LEU A 36 -8.84 -8.14 12.19
N LEU A 37 -8.34 -9.03 11.33
CA LEU A 37 -8.91 -10.36 11.11
C LEU A 37 -8.90 -11.22 12.38
N ILE A 38 -7.86 -11.11 13.23
CA ILE A 38 -7.79 -11.82 14.51
C ILE A 38 -8.92 -11.37 15.45
N ILE A 39 -9.17 -10.06 15.56
CA ILE A 39 -10.31 -9.56 16.35
C ILE A 39 -11.61 -10.02 15.73
N ALA A 40 -11.77 -9.86 14.42
CA ALA A 40 -13.01 -10.12 13.71
C ALA A 40 -13.53 -11.55 13.93
N ARG A 41 -12.64 -12.54 13.88
CA ARG A 41 -12.96 -13.96 14.08
C ARG A 41 -13.49 -14.29 15.49
N ARG A 42 -13.34 -13.39 16.47
CA ARG A 42 -13.92 -13.57 17.81
C ARG A 42 -15.40 -13.19 17.87
N TYR A 43 -15.87 -12.37 16.92
CA TYR A 43 -17.18 -11.73 16.98
C TYR A 43 -18.08 -12.04 15.77
N LEU A 44 -17.50 -12.42 14.64
CA LEU A 44 -18.21 -12.75 13.41
C LEU A 44 -18.06 -14.23 13.07
N SER A 45 -18.90 -14.72 12.16
CA SER A 45 -18.80 -16.09 11.63
C SER A 45 -17.47 -16.27 10.87
N GLU A 46 -16.91 -17.48 10.92
CA GLU A 46 -15.70 -17.82 10.16
C GLU A 46 -15.87 -17.62 8.64
N ASN A 47 -17.09 -17.79 8.13
CA ASN A 47 -17.45 -17.59 6.73
C ASN A 47 -18.02 -16.20 6.45
N ASP A 48 -17.81 -15.23 7.34
CA ASP A 48 -18.26 -13.86 7.12
C ASP A 48 -17.58 -13.28 5.86
N LYS A 49 -18.38 -12.68 4.99
CA LYS A 49 -17.90 -12.13 3.72
C LYS A 49 -16.86 -11.04 3.96
N LEU A 50 -17.00 -10.21 4.99
CA LEU A 50 -16.08 -9.11 5.27
C LEU A 50 -14.70 -9.61 5.72
N ILE A 51 -14.65 -10.73 6.46
CA ILE A 51 -13.38 -11.41 6.78
C ILE A 51 -12.72 -11.91 5.49
N THR A 52 -13.50 -12.49 4.58
CA THR A 52 -12.99 -12.99 3.29
C THR A 52 -12.49 -11.84 2.41
N ASP A 53 -13.23 -10.73 2.32
CA ASP A 53 -12.89 -9.57 1.49
C ASP A 53 -11.58 -8.92 1.94
N VAL A 54 -11.37 -8.75 3.26
CA VAL A 54 -10.11 -8.22 3.81
C VAL A 54 -8.96 -9.18 3.52
N SER A 55 -9.14 -10.48 3.76
CA SER A 55 -8.10 -11.48 3.49
C SER A 55 -7.68 -11.50 2.01
N GLN A 56 -8.63 -11.41 1.08
CA GLN A 56 -8.35 -11.36 -0.35
C GLN A 56 -7.67 -10.06 -0.76
N SER A 57 -8.01 -8.94 -0.13
CA SER A 57 -7.38 -7.65 -0.40
C SER A 57 -5.92 -7.64 0.04
N CYS A 58 -5.60 -8.22 1.21
CA CYS A 58 -4.22 -8.44 1.64
C CYS A 58 -3.44 -9.28 0.62
N GLU A 59 -3.99 -10.44 0.21
CA GLU A 59 -3.33 -11.34 -0.73
C GLU A 59 -3.04 -10.66 -2.09
N LYS A 60 -4.00 -9.89 -2.61
CA LYS A 60 -3.82 -9.17 -3.88
C LYS A 60 -2.78 -8.07 -3.77
N LEU A 61 -2.77 -7.33 -2.67
CA LEU A 61 -1.79 -6.28 -2.42
C LEU A 61 -0.36 -6.84 -2.29
N GLU A 62 -0.21 -7.95 -1.58
CA GLU A 62 1.06 -8.66 -1.41
C GLU A 62 1.61 -9.12 -2.77
N LYS A 63 0.76 -9.67 -3.63
CA LYS A 63 1.12 -10.21 -4.95
C LYS A 63 1.29 -9.18 -6.06
N ALA A 64 0.96 -7.91 -5.83
CA ALA A 64 1.09 -6.89 -6.87
C ALA A 64 2.56 -6.51 -7.08
N ASP A 65 3.03 -6.66 -8.32
CA ASP A 65 4.43 -6.44 -8.68
C ASP A 65 4.75 -4.99 -9.10
N ASP A 66 3.72 -4.20 -9.42
CA ASP A 66 3.86 -2.85 -9.94
C ASP A 66 3.15 -1.78 -9.07
N PRO A 67 3.62 -0.52 -9.12
CA PRO A 67 3.04 0.58 -8.33
C PRO A 67 1.55 0.78 -8.52
N LYS A 68 1.03 0.64 -9.75
CA LYS A 68 -0.40 0.84 -10.01
C LYS A 68 -1.23 -0.25 -9.35
N GLY A 69 -0.83 -1.51 -9.51
CA GLY A 69 -1.49 -2.63 -8.84
C GLY A 69 -1.44 -2.49 -7.32
N LYS A 70 -0.29 -2.07 -6.76
CA LYS A 70 -0.16 -1.82 -5.32
C LYS A 70 -1.08 -0.71 -4.82
N TYR A 71 -1.26 0.37 -5.58
CA TYR A 71 -2.22 1.42 -5.23
C TYR A 71 -3.66 0.90 -5.25
N GLU A 72 -4.08 0.29 -6.36
CA GLU A 72 -5.46 -0.21 -6.54
C GLU A 72 -5.84 -1.20 -5.43
N TYR A 73 -4.95 -2.14 -5.10
CA TYR A 73 -5.24 -3.10 -4.03
C TYR A 73 -5.09 -2.51 -2.63
N ASN A 74 -4.32 -1.45 -2.44
CA ASN A 74 -4.28 -0.71 -1.18
C ASN A 74 -5.58 0.08 -0.93
N GLU A 75 -6.18 0.65 -1.97
CA GLU A 75 -7.53 1.25 -1.86
C GLU A 75 -8.56 0.18 -1.49
N LYS A 76 -8.53 -0.98 -2.16
CA LYS A 76 -9.42 -2.11 -1.84
C LYS A 76 -9.23 -2.65 -0.43
N LEU A 77 -7.99 -2.65 0.06
CA LEU A 77 -7.70 -2.98 1.47
C LEU A 77 -8.35 -1.96 2.41
N THR A 78 -8.27 -0.67 2.10
CA THR A 78 -8.94 0.39 2.90
C THR A 78 -10.44 0.17 2.96
N GLU A 79 -11.08 0.04 1.79
CA GLU A 79 -12.52 -0.16 1.68
C GLU A 79 -13.00 -1.39 2.48
N SER A 80 -12.30 -2.51 2.34
CA SER A 80 -12.67 -3.76 3.03
C SER A 80 -12.42 -3.70 4.54
N CYS A 81 -11.31 -3.11 4.98
CA CYS A 81 -11.02 -2.91 6.40
C CYS A 81 -12.03 -1.97 7.04
N ASP A 82 -12.40 -0.86 6.39
CA ASP A 82 -13.40 0.09 6.90
C ASP A 82 -14.78 -0.57 7.05
N ALA A 83 -15.19 -1.38 6.07
CA ALA A 83 -16.42 -2.14 6.15
C ALA A 83 -16.43 -3.12 7.32
N LEU A 84 -15.33 -3.86 7.51
CA LEU A 84 -15.18 -4.81 8.62
C LEU A 84 -15.15 -4.11 9.99
N ILE A 85 -14.39 -3.02 10.12
CA ILE A 85 -14.36 -2.19 11.33
C ILE A 85 -15.75 -1.64 11.65
N GLY A 86 -16.46 -1.13 10.64
CA GLY A 86 -17.84 -0.67 10.79
C GLY A 86 -18.76 -1.76 11.33
N GLN A 87 -18.68 -2.97 10.77
CA GLN A 87 -19.46 -4.12 11.23
C GLN A 87 -19.11 -4.54 12.66
N LEU A 88 -17.82 -4.52 13.03
CA LEU A 88 -17.37 -4.86 14.38
C LEU A 88 -17.83 -3.83 15.41
N LYS A 89 -17.91 -2.54 15.05
CA LYS A 89 -18.43 -1.48 15.94
C LYS A 89 -19.92 -1.65 16.28
N LEU A 90 -20.67 -2.42 15.48
CA LEU A 90 -22.06 -2.80 15.79
C LEU A 90 -22.16 -3.99 16.76
N GLN A 91 -21.05 -4.71 17.00
CA GLN A 91 -21.01 -5.82 17.94
C GLN A 91 -20.79 -5.31 19.37
N ASN A 92 -21.19 -6.12 20.35
CA ASN A 92 -20.92 -5.83 21.76
C ASN A 92 -19.48 -6.20 22.16
N LEU A 93 -18.51 -5.50 21.56
CA LEU A 93 -17.08 -5.72 21.80
C LEU A 93 -16.69 -5.44 23.26
N SER A 94 -15.72 -6.19 23.77
CA SER A 94 -15.06 -5.88 25.04
C SER A 94 -14.36 -4.50 24.98
N SER A 95 -14.15 -3.84 26.12
CA SER A 95 -13.41 -2.57 26.15
C SER A 95 -11.99 -2.69 25.58
N THR A 96 -11.34 -3.83 25.84
CA THR A 96 -10.01 -4.14 25.32
C THR A 96 -10.03 -4.27 23.80
N ASP A 97 -10.97 -5.04 23.24
CA ASP A 97 -11.06 -5.21 21.78
C ASP A 97 -11.49 -3.93 21.07
N LYS A 98 -12.32 -3.08 21.69
CA LYS A 98 -12.62 -1.74 21.16
C LYS A 98 -11.36 -0.88 21.07
N SER A 99 -10.59 -0.79 22.15
CA SER A 99 -9.34 -0.02 22.14
C SER A 99 -8.35 -0.56 21.12
N PHE A 100 -8.28 -1.89 20.98
CA PHE A 100 -7.38 -2.52 20.03
C PHE A 100 -7.83 -2.26 18.57
N LEU A 101 -9.13 -2.31 18.30
CA LEU A 101 -9.72 -1.97 17.00
C LEU A 101 -9.43 -0.51 16.60
N ASP A 102 -9.56 0.43 17.53
CA ASP A 102 -9.25 1.84 17.27
C ASP A 102 -7.74 2.06 17.02
N GLY A 103 -6.86 1.33 17.73
CA GLY A 103 -5.42 1.34 17.49
C GLY A 103 -5.07 0.85 16.09
N ILE A 104 -5.64 -0.28 15.66
CA ILE A 104 -5.45 -0.81 14.30
C ILE A 104 -5.85 0.21 13.23
N LYS A 105 -6.97 0.92 13.42
CA LYS A 105 -7.39 1.95 12.47
C LYS A 105 -6.40 3.11 12.42
N ALA A 106 -5.92 3.57 13.58
CA ALA A 106 -4.93 4.63 13.66
C ALA A 106 -3.62 4.25 12.97
N ASP A 107 -3.15 3.00 13.15
CA ASP A 107 -1.93 2.50 12.50
C ASP A 107 -2.08 2.48 10.97
N MET A 108 -3.22 1.98 10.46
CA MET A 108 -3.51 1.99 9.02
C MET A 108 -3.50 3.41 8.43
N ASP A 109 -4.13 4.36 9.12
CA ASP A 109 -4.23 5.75 8.69
C ASP A 109 -2.87 6.44 8.72
N SER A 110 -2.09 6.18 9.76
CA SER A 110 -0.72 6.68 9.91
C SER A 110 0.16 6.24 8.74
N SER A 111 0.16 4.94 8.41
CA SER A 111 0.93 4.42 7.27
C SER A 111 0.51 5.07 5.95
N LEU A 112 -0.80 5.28 5.72
CA LEU A 112 -1.29 5.94 4.49
C LEU A 112 -0.84 7.39 4.42
N GLN A 113 -0.92 8.12 5.53
CA GLN A 113 -0.50 9.51 5.60
C GLN A 113 1.01 9.63 5.34
N ILE A 114 1.82 8.79 5.97
CA ILE A 114 3.28 8.81 5.75
C ILE A 114 3.61 8.50 4.30
N MET A 115 2.97 7.48 3.72
CA MET A 115 3.13 7.16 2.29
C MET A 115 2.86 8.36 1.40
N GLY A 116 1.81 9.14 1.67
CA GLY A 116 1.46 10.35 0.92
C GLY A 116 2.50 11.47 0.99
N HIS A 117 3.40 11.43 1.98
CA HIS A 117 4.50 12.38 2.11
C HIS A 117 5.81 11.91 1.46
N LEU A 118 5.90 10.65 1.01
CA LEU A 118 7.09 10.14 0.34
C LEU A 118 7.28 10.78 -1.04
N GLU A 119 8.52 11.10 -1.42
CA GLU A 119 8.83 11.82 -2.67
C GLU A 119 8.76 10.94 -3.93
N TYR A 120 8.13 9.76 -3.86
CA TYR A 120 8.07 8.80 -4.97
C TYR A 120 7.46 9.42 -6.23
N ASN A 121 6.21 9.90 -6.16
CA ASN A 121 5.49 10.42 -7.32
C ASN A 121 6.21 11.60 -7.96
N THR A 122 6.70 12.53 -7.14
CA THR A 122 7.47 13.67 -7.58
C THR A 122 8.71 13.22 -8.37
N THR A 123 9.45 12.25 -7.84
CA THR A 123 10.67 11.73 -8.46
C THR A 123 10.39 10.95 -9.74
N ALA A 124 9.35 10.10 -9.75
CA ALA A 124 8.90 9.33 -10.90
C ALA A 124 8.43 10.25 -12.05
N ALA A 125 7.63 11.29 -11.74
CA ALA A 125 7.18 12.28 -12.71
C ALA A 125 8.36 13.06 -13.33
N GLN A 126 9.33 13.48 -12.51
CA GLN A 126 10.54 14.15 -13.00
C GLN A 126 11.39 13.25 -13.91
N PHE A 127 11.49 11.96 -13.61
CA PHE A 127 12.16 10.99 -14.46
C PHE A 127 11.44 10.81 -15.81
N ASN A 128 10.11 10.64 -15.78
CA ASN A 128 9.29 10.50 -16.97
C ASN A 128 9.35 11.73 -17.88
N ALA A 129 9.34 12.94 -17.29
CA ALA A 129 9.48 14.19 -18.04
C ALA A 129 10.84 14.36 -18.71
N LEU A 130 11.94 13.89 -18.08
CA LEU A 130 13.24 13.83 -18.73
C LEU A 130 13.25 12.84 -19.90
N LEU A 131 12.68 11.64 -19.70
CA LEU A 131 12.60 10.61 -20.72
C LEU A 131 11.86 11.11 -21.98
N GLY A 132 10.76 11.85 -21.80
CA GLY A 132 9.98 12.44 -22.89
C GLY A 132 10.69 13.57 -23.66
N LYS A 133 11.75 14.16 -23.10
CA LYS A 133 12.56 15.22 -23.76
C LYS A 133 13.75 14.66 -24.56
N PHE A 134 14.07 13.37 -24.43
CA PHE A 134 15.12 12.77 -25.25
C PHE A 134 14.63 12.62 -26.70
N PRO A 135 15.42 13.07 -27.70
CA PRO A 135 15.02 12.93 -29.10
C PRO A 135 14.84 11.45 -29.43
N THR A 136 13.62 11.09 -29.79
CA THR A 136 13.10 9.73 -30.04
C THR A 136 13.82 8.96 -31.15
N ASN A 137 14.80 9.58 -31.82
CA ASN A 137 15.38 9.09 -33.07
C ASN A 137 16.85 8.60 -32.95
N ILE A 138 17.56 8.81 -31.83
CA ILE A 138 19.01 8.53 -31.77
C ILE A 138 19.41 7.40 -30.80
N VAL A 139 18.62 7.08 -29.76
CA VAL A 139 19.02 6.11 -28.71
C VAL A 139 18.11 4.87 -28.61
N ARG A 140 17.11 4.77 -29.49
CA ARG A 140 16.08 3.71 -29.41
C ARG A 140 16.59 2.29 -29.69
N LEU A 141 17.80 2.13 -30.22
CA LEU A 141 18.38 0.82 -30.56
C LEU A 141 19.11 0.10 -29.41
N TYR A 142 19.46 0.78 -28.31
CA TYR A 142 20.28 0.14 -27.26
C TYR A 142 19.82 0.37 -25.81
N THR A 143 18.94 1.32 -25.51
CA THR A 143 18.47 1.55 -24.13
C THR A 143 16.96 1.41 -24.03
N PHE A 144 16.49 0.22 -23.62
CA PHE A 144 15.09 -0.14 -23.39
C PHE A 144 14.53 0.48 -22.08
N VAL A 145 14.80 1.76 -21.83
CA VAL A 145 14.41 2.44 -20.59
C VAL A 145 12.94 2.85 -20.69
N ARG A 146 12.07 2.20 -19.91
CA ARG A 146 10.63 2.49 -19.81
C ARG A 146 10.33 3.59 -18.77
N PRO A 147 9.25 4.37 -18.93
CA PRO A 147 8.77 5.28 -17.89
C PRO A 147 8.37 4.52 -16.63
N LEU A 148 8.43 5.21 -15.48
CA LEU A 148 7.94 4.71 -14.20
C LEU A 148 6.45 4.97 -14.05
N THR A 149 5.72 4.04 -13.47
CA THR A 149 4.32 4.24 -13.08
C THR A 149 4.26 5.21 -11.90
N LEU A 150 3.24 6.07 -11.83
CA LEU A 150 2.95 6.84 -10.62
C LEU A 150 2.15 5.99 -9.63
N PHE A 151 2.20 6.36 -8.36
CA PHE A 151 1.46 5.76 -7.26
C PHE A 151 0.57 6.85 -6.66
N ASP A 152 -0.64 7.05 -7.18
CA ASP A 152 -1.51 8.13 -6.69
C ASP A 152 -1.94 7.86 -5.23
N TYR A 153 -2.29 8.88 -4.46
CA TYR A 153 -2.62 8.78 -3.02
C TYR A 153 -4.06 9.22 -2.76
#